data_AF-A0A5T1JJC8-F1
#
_entry.id   AF-A0A5T1JJC8-F1
#
_cell.length_a   1.000
_cell.length_b   1.000
_cell.length_c   1.000
_cell.angle_alpha   90.00
_cell.angle_beta   90.00
_cell.angle_gamma   90.00
#
_symmetry.space_group_name_H-M   'P 1'
#
loop_
_entity.id
_entity.type
_entity.pdbx_description
1 polymer ?
#
loop_
_entity_poly.entity_id
_entity_poly.type
_entity_poly.pdbx_seq_one_letter_code
_entity_poly.pdbx_strand_id
1 'polypeptide(L)'
;DEIVLVEFWRFNAFFKNKWKNFEDFLKKPLSVQAEIKWRNKLFGTYNLSPIIILENILPSRYEVIAKSEIYHDNQEVLVKI
;
A
#
# COMPACT_ATOMS: atom_id res chain seq x y z
N ASP A 1 -13.92 -2.12 6.59
CA ASP A 1 -12.72 -2.05 5.73
C ASP A 1 -13.06 -2.49 4.33
N GLU A 2 -12.67 -1.68 3.35
CA GLU A 2 -12.92 -1.93 1.92
C GLU A 2 -11.58 -1.93 1.17
N ILE A 3 -11.45 -2.71 0.09
CA ILE A 3 -10.26 -2.66 -0.75
C ILE A 3 -10.36 -1.41 -1.63
N VAL A 4 -9.32 -0.57 -1.60
CA VAL A 4 -9.25 0.63 -2.44
C VAL A 4 -8.38 0.34 -3.65
N LEU A 5 -8.99 0.32 -4.83
CA LEU A 5 -8.27 0.23 -6.11
C LEU A 5 -8.00 1.63 -6.64
N VAL A 6 -6.75 1.90 -7.03
CA VAL A 6 -6.34 3.19 -7.59
C VAL A 6 -5.58 2.97 -8.88
N GLU A 7 -6.00 3.68 -9.93
CA GLU A 7 -5.25 3.69 -11.18
C GLU A 7 -3.94 4.43 -11.02
N PHE A 8 -2.88 3.88 -11.62
CA PHE A 8 -1.53 4.40 -11.53
C PHE A 8 -1.44 5.86 -11.98
N TRP A 9 -2.15 6.25 -13.03
CA TRP A 9 -2.10 7.64 -13.52
C TRP A 9 -2.60 8.64 -12.45
N ARG A 10 -3.64 8.30 -11.68
CA ARG A 10 -4.16 9.15 -10.60
C ARG A 10 -3.17 9.23 -9.45
N PHE A 11 -2.64 8.07 -9.07
CA PHE A 11 -1.62 7.97 -8.04
C PHE A 11 -0.38 8.79 -8.41
N ASN A 12 0.15 8.62 -9.62
CA ASN A 12 1.34 9.33 -10.09
C ASN A 12 1.10 10.83 -10.22
N ALA A 13 -0.10 11.25 -10.64
CA ALA A 13 -0.50 12.66 -10.67
C ALA A 13 -0.43 13.31 -9.27
N PHE A 14 -0.83 12.58 -8.21
CA PHE A 14 -0.69 13.05 -6.83
C PHE A 14 0.78 13.33 -6.46
N PHE A 15 1.71 12.52 -6.98
CA PHE A 15 3.15 12.68 -6.79
C PHE A 15 3.83 13.52 -7.86
N LYS A 16 3.08 14.37 -8.57
CA LYS A 16 3.60 15.26 -9.62
C LYS A 16 4.34 14.51 -10.73
N ASN A 17 3.80 13.36 -11.14
CA ASN A 17 4.38 12.50 -12.19
C ASN A 17 5.82 12.09 -11.89
N LYS A 18 6.09 11.71 -10.64
CA LYS A 18 7.39 11.23 -10.17
C LYS A 18 7.93 10.09 -11.03
N TRP A 19 7.07 9.18 -11.48
CA TRP A 19 7.44 8.02 -12.29
C TRP A 19 7.12 8.24 -13.75
N LYS A 20 7.98 7.72 -14.63
CA LYS A 20 7.81 7.87 -16.09
C LYS A 20 6.66 6.99 -16.63
N ASN A 21 6.59 5.76 -16.14
CA ASN A 21 5.59 4.76 -16.52
C ASN A 21 5.41 3.76 -15.36
N PHE A 22 4.49 2.81 -15.53
CA PHE A 22 4.18 1.85 -14.48
C PHE A 22 5.36 0.94 -14.13
N GLU A 23 6.17 0.53 -15.11
CA GLU A 23 7.37 -0.28 -14.89
C GLU A 23 8.43 0.44 -14.03
N ASP A 24 8.64 1.74 -14.25
CA ASP A 24 9.54 2.57 -13.43
C ASP A 24 9.04 2.68 -11.98
N PHE A 25 7.71 2.74 -11.79
CA PHE A 25 7.09 2.67 -10.47
C PHE A 25 7.33 1.33 -9.78
N LEU A 26 7.14 0.21 -10.47
CA LEU A 26 7.39 -1.12 -9.90
C LEU A 26 8.86 -1.32 -9.50
N LYS A 27 9.80 -0.75 -10.27
CA LYS A 27 11.24 -0.80 -9.95
C LYS A 27 11.62 0.11 -8.78
N LYS A 28 10.90 1.21 -8.59
CA LYS A 28 11.22 2.25 -7.59
C LYS A 28 9.95 2.73 -6.87
N PRO A 29 9.27 1.85 -6.11
CA PRO A 29 8.04 2.22 -5.42
C PRO A 29 8.29 3.29 -4.34
N LEU A 30 7.22 3.75 -3.69
CA LEU A 30 7.38 4.60 -2.51
C LEU A 30 8.18 3.86 -1.42
N SER A 31 8.97 4.62 -0.66
CA SER A 31 9.46 4.11 0.62
C SER A 31 8.29 3.96 1.57
N VAL A 32 8.39 3.00 2.51
CA VAL A 32 7.35 2.73 3.52
C VAL A 32 6.94 4.01 4.26
N GLN A 33 7.89 4.86 4.62
CA GLN A 33 7.59 6.15 5.29
C GLN A 33 6.78 7.10 4.41
N ALA A 34 7.05 7.16 3.11
CA ALA A 34 6.32 8.01 2.18
C ALA A 34 4.90 7.46 1.94
N GLU A 35 4.75 6.13 1.87
CA GLU A 35 3.46 5.47 1.80
C GLU A 35 2.60 5.78 3.02
N ILE A 36 3.13 5.62 4.24
CA ILE A 36 2.40 5.91 5.48
C ILE A 36 1.94 7.38 5.52
N LYS A 37 2.82 8.32 5.15
CA LYS A 37 2.46 9.75 5.08
C LYS A 37 1.34 10.02 4.07
N TRP A 38 1.43 9.39 2.90
CA TRP A 38 0.42 9.49 1.86
C TRP A 38 -0.93 8.92 2.32
N ARG A 39 -0.91 7.73 2.92
CA ARG A 39 -2.10 7.06 3.48
C ARG A 39 -2.78 7.90 4.53
N ASN A 40 -2.03 8.38 5.53
CA ASN A 40 -2.57 9.22 6.60
C ASN A 40 -3.20 10.51 6.06
N LYS A 41 -2.64 11.09 4.99
CA LYS A 41 -3.16 12.31 4.39
C LYS A 41 -4.50 12.11 3.67
N LEU A 42 -4.71 10.95 3.02
CA LEU A 42 -5.91 10.70 2.21
C LEU A 42 -7.01 9.97 2.97
N PHE A 43 -6.64 9.04 3.85
CA PHE A 43 -7.58 8.10 4.47
C PHE A 43 -7.74 8.30 5.98
N GLY A 44 -6.98 9.24 6.56
CA GLY A 44 -6.93 9.49 7.99
C GLY A 44 -6.04 8.50 8.74
N THR A 45 -5.83 8.77 10.03
CA THR A 45 -5.05 7.93 10.93
C THR A 45 -5.79 6.61 11.17
N TYR A 46 -5.04 5.49 11.23
CA TYR A 46 -5.56 4.12 11.49
C TYR A 46 -6.39 3.47 10.40
N ASN A 47 -6.47 4.03 9.19
CA ASN A 47 -7.14 3.33 8.10
C ASN A 47 -6.31 2.11 7.65
N LEU A 48 -6.82 0.91 7.93
CA LEU A 48 -6.19 -0.37 7.60
C LEU A 48 -6.64 -0.96 6.26
N SER A 49 -7.46 -0.24 5.50
CA SER A 49 -7.92 -0.66 4.18
C SER A 49 -6.72 -0.93 3.25
N PRO A 50 -6.67 -2.09 2.58
CA PRO A 50 -5.67 -2.35 1.56
C PRO A 50 -5.83 -1.38 0.41
N ILE A 51 -4.73 -0.79 -0.04
CA ILE A 51 -4.71 0.08 -1.23
C ILE A 51 -3.87 -0.60 -2.29
N ILE A 52 -4.46 -0.87 -3.44
CA ILE A 52 -3.81 -1.56 -4.55
C ILE A 52 -3.73 -0.60 -5.73
N ILE A 53 -2.49 -0.32 -6.16
CA ILE A 53 -2.23 0.48 -7.35
C ILE A 53 -2.19 -0.45 -8.57
N LEU A 54 -3.06 -0.20 -9.55
CA LEU A 54 -3.14 -0.95 -10.80
C LEU A 54 -2.78 -0.03 -11.97
N GLU A 55 -2.11 -0.54 -13.01
CA GLU A 55 -1.81 0.26 -14.20
C GLU A 55 -3.10 0.83 -14.83
N ASN A 56 -4.08 -0.05 -15.03
CA ASN A 56 -5.43 0.28 -15.49
C ASN A 56 -6.45 -0.55 -14.69
N ILE A 57 -7.59 0.04 -14.34
CA ILE A 57 -8.73 -0.71 -13.77
C ILE A 57 -9.62 -1.16 -14.92
N LEU A 58 -9.76 -2.47 -15.08
CA LEU A 58 -10.59 -3.12 -16.09
C LEU A 58 -11.92 -3.54 -15.46
N PRO A 59 -13.06 -3.46 -16.18
CA PRO A 59 -14.36 -3.89 -15.70
C PRO A 59 -14.44 -5.43 -15.70
N SER A 60 -13.74 -6.04 -14.74
CA SER A 60 -13.56 -7.47 -14.62
C SER A 60 -13.57 -7.89 -13.15
N ARG A 61 -13.70 -9.19 -12.90
CA ARG A 61 -13.61 -9.72 -11.53
C ARG A 61 -12.14 -9.81 -11.12
N TYR A 62 -11.81 -9.16 -10.01
CA TYR A 62 -10.51 -9.27 -9.37
C TYR A 62 -10.57 -10.30 -8.25
N GLU A 63 -9.58 -11.18 -8.19
CA GLU A 63 -9.34 -12.07 -7.06
C GLU A 63 -8.01 -11.70 -6.43
N VAL A 64 -8.04 -11.34 -5.15
CA VAL A 64 -6.84 -10.95 -4.38
C VAL A 64 -6.58 -12.03 -3.35
N ILE A 65 -5.47 -12.73 -3.51
CA ILE A 65 -5.04 -13.79 -2.59
C ILE A 65 -3.81 -13.27 -1.85
N ALA A 66 -3.94 -13.10 -0.53
CA ALA A 66 -2.82 -12.74 0.34
C ALA A 66 -2.48 -13.93 1.22
N LYS A 67 -1.21 -14.31 1.27
CA LYS A 67 -0.72 -15.32 2.23
C LYS A 67 -0.65 -14.64 3.60
N SER A 68 -1.61 -14.93 4.46
CA SER A 68 -1.57 -14.48 5.85
C SER A 68 -0.72 -15.45 6.67
N GLU A 69 0.43 -14.97 7.13
CA GLU A 69 1.21 -15.66 8.15
C GLU A 69 0.95 -14.96 9.49
N ILE A 70 0.38 -15.70 10.43
CA ILE A 70 0.19 -15.23 11.80
C ILE A 70 1.51 -15.48 12.51
N TYR A 71 2.29 -14.42 12.72
CA TYR A 71 3.46 -14.50 13.59
C TYR A 71 2.96 -14.53 15.04
N HIS A 72 3.34 -15.56 15.78
CA HIS A 72 3.06 -15.62 17.22
C HIS A 72 3.75 -14.43 17.90
N ASP A 73 3.03 -13.84 18.86
CA ASP A 73 3.54 -12.75 19.68
C ASP A 73 4.90 -13.16 20.27
N ASN A 74 5.92 -12.30 20.11
CA ASN A 74 7.21 -12.58 20.70
C ASN A 74 7.01 -12.55 22.22
N GLN A 75 7.25 -13.68 22.90
CA GLN A 75 7.31 -13.71 24.35
C GLN A 75 8.42 -12.74 24.82
N GLU A 76 8.04 -11.53 25.23
CA GLU A 76 8.95 -10.64 25.92
C GLU A 76 9.24 -11.21 27.31
N VAL A 77 10.37 -11.89 27.46
CA VAL A 77 10.88 -12.28 28.77
C VAL A 77 11.54 -11.06 29.38
N LEU A 78 10.87 -10.43 30.34
CA LEU A 78 11.45 -9.37 31.16
C LEU A 78 12.59 -9.96 32.01
N VAL A 79 13.84 -9.71 31.62
CA VAL A 79 15.02 -10.06 32.44
C VAL A 79 15.26 -8.92 33.42
N LYS A 80 15.09 -9.19 34.71
CA LYS A 80 15.42 -8.25 35.79
C LYS A 80 16.94 -8.12 35.85
N ILE A 81 17.45 -6.90 35.64
CA ILE A 81 18.86 -6.53 35.89
C ILE A 81 19.03 -6.25 37.39
#